data_AF-A0A2E6W5H0-F1
#
_entry.id   AF-A0A2E6W5H0-F1
#
_cell.length_a   1.000
_cell.length_b   1.000
_cell.length_c   1.000
_cell.angle_alpha   90.00
_cell.angle_beta   90.00
_cell.angle_gamma   90.00
#
_symmetry.space_group_name_H-M   'P 1'
#
loop_
_entity.id
_entity.type
_entity.pdbx_description
1 polymer ?
#
loop_
_entity_poly.entity_id
_entity_poly.type
_entity_poly.pdbx_seq_one_letter_code
_entity_poly.pdbx_strand_id
1 'polypeptide(L)'
;MNHFTAIVKDAIINYSMEQKDYICKYCGKSFRKESTLAAHLCEPKRRAQQEDEAGVKLGMTAYLRFYELSQGSAKFKTYSDFCESPYYNAFVKFGRHMVAIRAINTQKFIDWVIKSNKKLDHWCKDAVYQEYLMEHLRKEATQDALERSIKTMENWAEEKTSVFNHYFNYVNSNLLVQHIVTGRISAWIVFNCDSGQAALDKLSTEQIEMIFPYIDPDFWKRKFVDYFADTEWVKHILKEAGL
;
A
#
# COMPACT_ATOMS: atom_id res chain seq x y z
N MET A 1 -30.08 33.43 -59.52
CA MET A 1 -30.00 32.75 -58.21
C MET A 1 -30.69 33.64 -57.19
N ASN A 2 -31.72 33.14 -56.51
CA ASN A 2 -32.57 33.94 -55.61
C ASN A 2 -31.76 34.43 -54.40
N HIS A 3 -31.76 35.74 -54.17
CA HIS A 3 -31.11 36.41 -53.03
C HIS A 3 -31.47 35.76 -51.68
N PHE A 4 -32.70 35.27 -51.56
CA PHE A 4 -33.17 34.51 -50.39
C PHE A 4 -32.39 33.21 -50.17
N THR A 5 -32.04 32.50 -51.25
CA THR A 5 -31.29 31.24 -51.17
C THR A 5 -29.84 31.48 -50.75
N ALA A 6 -29.27 32.65 -51.07
CA ALA A 6 -27.95 33.07 -50.61
C ALA A 6 -27.96 33.41 -49.11
N ILE A 7 -28.96 34.17 -48.65
CA ILE A 7 -29.13 34.49 -47.21
C ILE A 7 -29.30 33.21 -46.38
N VAL A 8 -30.13 32.28 -46.84
CA VAL A 8 -30.36 31.02 -46.12
C VAL A 8 -29.07 30.18 -46.06
N LYS A 9 -28.29 30.13 -47.15
CA LYS A 9 -26.97 29.47 -47.14
C LYS A 9 -25.99 30.14 -46.18
N ASP A 10 -25.90 31.46 -46.18
CA ASP A 10 -25.02 32.21 -45.27
C ASP A 10 -25.44 32.04 -43.80
N ALA A 11 -26.73 32.04 -43.50
CA ALA A 11 -27.23 31.80 -42.15
C ALA A 11 -26.91 30.38 -41.66
N ILE A 12 -27.05 29.37 -42.51
CA ILE A 12 -26.71 27.97 -42.18
C ILE A 12 -25.20 27.82 -41.99
N ILE A 13 -24.39 28.42 -42.85
CA ILE A 13 -22.91 28.35 -42.78
C ILE A 13 -22.42 29.06 -41.52
N ASN A 14 -22.91 30.27 -41.23
CA ASN A 14 -22.51 31.02 -40.03
C ASN A 14 -22.99 30.37 -38.73
N TYR A 15 -24.20 29.79 -38.71
CA TYR A 15 -24.71 29.04 -37.55
C TYR A 15 -23.91 27.75 -37.28
N SER A 16 -23.47 27.07 -38.35
CA SER A 16 -22.57 25.91 -38.31
C SER A 16 -21.17 26.29 -37.80
N MET A 17 -20.63 27.44 -38.23
CA MET A 17 -19.33 27.95 -37.80
C MET A 17 -19.29 28.44 -36.34
N GLU A 18 -20.42 28.87 -35.78
CA GLU A 18 -20.56 29.21 -34.35
C GLU A 18 -20.58 27.98 -33.42
N GLN A 19 -20.93 26.79 -33.93
CA GLN A 19 -20.86 25.53 -33.17
C GLN A 19 -19.47 24.90 -33.26
N LYS A 20 -18.47 25.55 -32.65
CA LYS A 20 -17.23 24.84 -32.32
C LYS A 20 -17.54 23.76 -31.29
N ASP A 21 -17.56 22.52 -31.74
CA ASP A 21 -17.65 21.36 -30.86
C ASP A 21 -16.38 21.24 -30.02
N TYR A 22 -16.53 21.31 -28.70
CA TYR A 22 -15.45 21.11 -27.74
C TYR A 22 -15.32 19.62 -27.45
N ILE A 23 -14.23 18.98 -27.89
CA ILE A 23 -14.05 17.53 -27.79
C ILE A 23 -13.21 17.15 -26.57
N CYS A 24 -13.68 16.19 -25.78
CA CYS A 24 -12.90 15.64 -24.66
C CYS A 24 -11.76 14.75 -25.19
N LYS A 25 -10.51 15.12 -24.90
CA LYS A 25 -9.31 14.36 -25.30
C LYS A 25 -9.23 12.92 -24.76
N TYR A 26 -10.06 12.58 -23.76
CA TYR A 26 -10.02 11.28 -23.09
C TYR A 26 -11.12 10.32 -23.56
N CYS A 27 -12.33 10.81 -23.85
CA CYS A 27 -13.46 9.96 -24.25
C CYS A 27 -14.01 10.28 -25.65
N GLY A 28 -13.46 11.30 -26.33
CA GLY A 28 -13.87 11.71 -27.66
C GLY A 28 -15.26 12.36 -27.77
N LYS A 29 -16.00 12.53 -26.66
CA LYS A 29 -17.32 13.17 -26.67
C LYS A 29 -17.21 14.65 -27.01
N SER A 30 -18.07 15.14 -27.91
CA SER A 30 -18.21 16.56 -28.23
C SER A 30 -19.23 17.25 -27.32
N PHE A 31 -18.99 18.53 -27.05
CA PHE A 31 -19.82 19.39 -26.23
C PHE A 31 -20.01 20.73 -26.92
N ARG A 32 -21.20 21.31 -26.81
CA ARG A 32 -21.54 22.61 -27.43
C ARG A 32 -20.94 23.81 -26.70
N LYS A 33 -20.56 23.65 -25.43
CA LYS A 33 -20.01 24.73 -24.59
C LYS A 33 -18.73 24.25 -23.92
N GLU A 34 -17.74 25.13 -23.87
CA GLU A 34 -16.47 24.87 -23.19
C GLU A 34 -16.68 24.56 -21.70
N SER A 35 -17.57 25.29 -21.04
CA SER A 35 -17.90 25.06 -19.62
C SER A 35 -18.47 23.66 -19.36
N THR A 36 -19.23 23.11 -20.32
CA THR A 36 -19.74 21.73 -20.24
C THR A 36 -18.61 20.72 -20.42
N LEU A 37 -17.67 20.95 -21.34
CA LEU A 37 -16.46 20.11 -21.45
C LEU A 37 -15.60 20.19 -20.18
N ALA A 38 -15.45 21.37 -19.60
CA ALA A 38 -14.67 21.58 -18.38
C ALA A 38 -15.26 20.78 -17.21
N ALA A 39 -16.58 20.86 -17.00
CA ALA A 39 -17.32 20.15 -15.96
C ALA A 39 -17.48 18.63 -16.22
N HIS A 40 -17.26 18.18 -17.47
CA HIS A 40 -17.38 16.77 -17.82
C HIS A 40 -16.31 15.92 -17.12
N LEU A 41 -16.75 14.84 -16.46
CA LEU A 41 -15.88 13.89 -15.78
C LEU A 41 -16.16 12.47 -16.29
N CYS A 42 -15.54 12.09 -17.41
CA CYS A 42 -15.58 10.70 -17.88
C CYS A 42 -14.59 9.83 -17.13
N GLU A 43 -14.81 8.51 -17.22
CA GLU A 43 -13.94 7.53 -16.58
C GLU A 43 -12.47 7.63 -17.02
N PRO A 44 -12.13 7.73 -18.33
CA PRO A 44 -10.72 7.84 -18.73
C PRO A 44 -10.07 9.15 -18.27
N LYS A 45 -10.83 10.26 -18.22
CA LYS A 45 -10.36 11.54 -17.64
C LYS A 45 -10.10 11.39 -16.14
N ARG A 46 -11.00 10.74 -15.40
CA ARG A 46 -10.85 10.48 -13.96
C ARG A 46 -9.61 9.63 -13.68
N ARG A 47 -9.40 8.56 -14.44
CA ARG A 47 -8.22 7.70 -14.30
C ARG A 47 -6.93 8.48 -14.53
N ALA A 48 -6.85 9.24 -15.62
CA ALA A 48 -5.70 10.10 -15.91
C ALA A 48 -5.42 11.13 -14.80
N GLN A 49 -6.46 11.72 -14.20
CA GLN A 49 -6.31 12.69 -13.11
C GLN A 49 -5.85 12.05 -11.78
N GLN A 50 -6.01 10.73 -11.62
CA GLN A 50 -5.64 9.99 -10.41
C GLN A 50 -4.25 9.36 -10.50
N GLU A 51 -3.49 9.57 -11.58
CA GLU A 51 -2.15 8.99 -11.79
C GLU A 51 -1.22 9.19 -10.59
N ASP A 52 -1.27 10.38 -9.99
CA ASP A 52 -0.40 10.73 -8.88
C ASP A 52 -0.84 10.22 -7.51
N GLU A 53 -2.03 9.64 -7.40
CA GLU A 53 -2.53 9.06 -6.15
C GLU A 53 -1.67 7.86 -5.73
N ALA A 54 -1.24 7.81 -4.47
CA ALA A 54 -0.37 6.74 -3.96
C ALA A 54 -0.93 5.32 -4.21
N GLY A 55 -2.23 5.13 -4.02
CA GLY A 55 -2.90 3.85 -4.30
C GLY A 55 -2.91 3.49 -5.78
N VAL A 56 -2.98 4.48 -6.67
CA VAL A 56 -2.91 4.27 -8.13
C VAL A 56 -1.49 3.95 -8.57
N LYS A 57 -0.48 4.63 -8.04
CA LYS A 57 0.94 4.30 -8.29
C LYS A 57 1.24 2.86 -7.87
N LEU A 58 0.81 2.46 -6.68
CA LEU A 58 0.96 1.07 -6.22
C LEU A 58 0.17 0.08 -7.08
N GLY A 59 -1.03 0.45 -7.54
CA GLY A 59 -1.80 -0.36 -8.48
C GLY A 59 -1.06 -0.56 -9.80
N MET A 60 -0.44 0.49 -10.34
CA MET A 60 0.40 0.41 -11.53
C MET A 60 1.63 -0.48 -11.28
N THR A 61 2.30 -0.34 -10.14
CA THR A 61 3.41 -1.22 -9.77
C THR A 61 2.96 -2.69 -9.75
N ALA A 62 1.82 -2.98 -9.12
CA ALA A 62 1.27 -4.34 -9.07
C ALA A 62 0.91 -4.87 -10.45
N TYR A 63 0.34 -4.03 -11.33
CA TYR A 63 0.06 -4.36 -12.72
C TYR A 63 1.34 -4.71 -13.49
N LEU A 64 2.38 -3.88 -13.40
CA LEU A 64 3.66 -4.14 -14.06
C LEU A 64 4.29 -5.45 -13.57
N ARG A 65 4.33 -5.66 -12.24
CA ARG A 65 4.86 -6.89 -11.64
C ARG A 65 4.06 -8.13 -12.04
N PHE A 66 2.74 -8.02 -12.14
CA PHE A 66 1.90 -9.12 -12.62
C PHE A 66 2.32 -9.57 -14.02
N TYR A 67 2.49 -8.65 -14.96
CA TYR A 67 2.93 -8.99 -16.33
C TYR A 67 4.37 -9.48 -16.39
N GLU A 68 5.27 -8.87 -15.62
CA GLU A 68 6.67 -9.30 -15.54
C GLU A 68 6.77 -10.75 -15.05
N LEU A 69 6.07 -11.11 -13.98
CA LEU A 69 6.15 -12.44 -13.37
C LEU A 69 5.31 -13.50 -14.10
N SER A 70 4.20 -13.13 -14.74
CA SER A 70 3.33 -14.09 -15.44
C SER A 70 3.65 -14.26 -16.93
N GLN A 71 4.20 -13.24 -17.59
CA GLN A 71 4.45 -13.24 -19.04
C GLN A 71 5.92 -12.97 -19.40
N GLY A 72 6.80 -12.78 -18.41
CA GLY A 72 8.24 -12.60 -18.61
C GLY A 72 8.66 -11.22 -19.10
N SER A 73 7.74 -10.27 -19.27
CA SER A 73 8.07 -8.88 -19.65
C SER A 73 6.95 -7.90 -19.32
N ALA A 74 7.34 -6.73 -18.81
CA ALA A 74 6.49 -5.54 -18.69
C ALA A 74 7.09 -4.31 -19.40
N LYS A 75 8.17 -4.48 -20.17
CA LYS A 75 9.07 -3.41 -20.65
C LYS A 75 8.43 -2.28 -21.44
N PHE A 76 7.23 -2.49 -21.99
CA PHE A 76 6.56 -1.53 -22.86
C PHE A 76 5.23 -1.01 -22.28
N LYS A 77 4.92 -1.33 -21.03
CA LYS A 77 3.66 -0.93 -20.40
C LYS A 77 3.79 0.44 -19.74
N THR A 78 3.04 1.39 -20.25
CA THR A 78 2.92 2.76 -19.76
C THR A 78 1.71 2.92 -18.83
N TYR A 79 1.57 4.09 -18.21
CA TYR A 79 0.36 4.42 -17.46
C TYR A 79 -0.89 4.47 -18.35
N SER A 80 -0.73 4.85 -19.63
CA SER A 80 -1.83 4.83 -20.60
C SER A 80 -2.38 3.41 -20.79
N ASP A 81 -1.47 2.43 -20.95
CA ASP A 81 -1.84 1.01 -21.06
C ASP A 81 -2.54 0.50 -19.79
N PHE A 82 -2.09 0.97 -18.63
CA PHE A 82 -2.73 0.63 -17.36
C PHE A 82 -4.12 1.25 -17.25
N CYS A 83 -4.27 2.54 -17.59
CA CYS A 83 -5.55 3.26 -17.59
C CYS A 83 -6.62 2.63 -18.46
N GLU A 84 -6.22 2.13 -19.63
CA GLU A 84 -7.12 1.48 -20.58
C GLU A 84 -7.39 0.00 -20.23
N SER A 85 -6.57 -0.57 -19.33
CA SER A 85 -6.69 -1.97 -18.96
C SER A 85 -8.06 -2.28 -18.33
N PRO A 86 -8.68 -3.43 -18.68
CA PRO A 86 -9.86 -3.92 -17.96
C PRO A 86 -9.58 -4.21 -16.48
N TYR A 87 -8.30 -4.41 -16.12
CA TYR A 87 -7.88 -4.70 -14.75
C TYR A 87 -7.57 -3.45 -13.91
N TYR A 88 -7.68 -2.23 -14.46
CA TYR A 88 -7.35 -0.99 -13.76
C TYR A 88 -7.97 -0.91 -12.37
N ASN A 89 -9.29 -1.10 -12.29
CA ASN A 89 -10.03 -0.99 -11.02
C ASN A 89 -9.56 -2.01 -9.98
N ALA A 90 -9.23 -3.23 -10.40
CA ALA A 90 -8.79 -4.28 -9.49
C ALA A 90 -7.41 -3.98 -8.89
N PHE A 91 -6.46 -3.56 -9.73
CA PHE A 91 -5.12 -3.18 -9.27
C PHE A 91 -5.11 -1.89 -8.45
N VAL A 92 -5.89 -0.87 -8.85
CA VAL A 92 -6.04 0.36 -8.06
C VAL A 92 -6.71 0.07 -6.70
N LYS A 93 -7.72 -0.80 -6.67
CA LYS A 93 -8.33 -1.25 -5.41
C LYS A 93 -7.29 -1.92 -4.51
N PHE A 94 -6.42 -2.76 -5.07
CA PHE A 94 -5.34 -3.39 -4.32
C PHE A 94 -4.30 -2.39 -3.83
N GLY A 95 -3.87 -1.45 -4.66
CA GLY A 95 -2.95 -0.40 -4.25
C GLY A 95 -3.52 0.48 -3.14
N ARG A 96 -4.78 0.90 -3.24
CA ARG A 96 -5.49 1.63 -2.17
C ARG A 96 -5.63 0.80 -0.90
N HIS A 97 -5.90 -0.50 -1.01
CA HIS A 97 -5.93 -1.41 0.13
C HIS A 97 -4.58 -1.45 0.85
N MET A 98 -3.47 -1.59 0.11
CA MET A 98 -2.12 -1.56 0.70
C MET A 98 -1.82 -0.24 1.44
N VAL A 99 -2.26 0.90 0.89
CA VAL A 99 -2.16 2.20 1.59
C VAL A 99 -2.99 2.18 2.88
N ALA A 100 -4.25 1.76 2.80
CA ALA A 100 -5.18 1.78 3.91
C ALA A 100 -4.70 0.93 5.10
N ILE A 101 -4.18 -0.27 4.83
CA ILE A 101 -3.65 -1.17 5.89
C ILE A 101 -2.21 -0.84 6.28
N ARG A 102 -1.58 0.15 5.61
CA ARG A 102 -0.15 0.46 5.69
C ARG A 102 0.69 -0.82 5.57
N ALA A 103 0.54 -1.49 4.43
CA ALA A 103 1.12 -2.80 4.19
C ALA A 103 2.66 -2.76 4.31
N ILE A 104 3.20 -3.65 5.13
CA ILE A 104 4.65 -3.85 5.29
C ILE A 104 5.23 -4.40 4.00
N ASN A 105 6.23 -3.69 3.46
CA ASN A 105 6.97 -4.04 2.26
C ASN A 105 6.04 -4.37 1.08
N THR A 106 5.36 -3.34 0.58
CA THR A 106 4.37 -3.45 -0.53
C THR A 106 4.91 -4.18 -1.74
N GLN A 107 6.19 -4.01 -2.08
CA GLN A 107 6.83 -4.70 -3.20
C GLN A 107 6.87 -6.23 -2.97
N LYS A 108 7.28 -6.68 -1.78
CA LYS A 108 7.25 -8.11 -1.45
C LYS A 108 5.82 -8.65 -1.35
N PHE A 109 4.86 -7.84 -0.88
CA PHE A 109 3.47 -8.26 -0.85
C PHE A 109 2.89 -8.49 -2.25
N ILE A 110 3.13 -7.55 -3.18
CA ILE A 110 2.78 -7.67 -4.60
C ILE A 110 3.36 -8.97 -5.19
N ASP A 111 4.66 -9.18 -5.01
CA ASP A 111 5.33 -10.37 -5.51
C ASP A 111 4.75 -11.66 -4.92
N TRP A 112 4.45 -11.65 -3.62
CA TRP A 112 3.95 -12.81 -2.91
C TRP A 112 2.54 -13.19 -3.38
N VAL A 113 1.61 -12.23 -3.53
CA VAL A 113 0.25 -12.57 -4.00
C VAL A 113 0.26 -13.15 -5.42
N ILE A 114 1.20 -12.71 -6.27
CA ILE A 114 1.39 -13.24 -7.63
C ILE A 114 2.02 -14.64 -7.57
N LYS A 115 3.14 -14.81 -6.86
CA LYS A 115 3.88 -16.08 -6.79
C LYS A 115 3.09 -17.19 -6.08
N SER A 116 2.29 -16.83 -5.08
CA SER A 116 1.38 -17.75 -4.38
C SER A 116 0.07 -17.99 -5.14
N ASN A 117 -0.03 -17.53 -6.39
CA ASN A 117 -1.17 -17.70 -7.29
C ASN A 117 -2.53 -17.34 -6.63
N LYS A 118 -2.54 -16.29 -5.80
CA LYS A 118 -3.77 -15.81 -5.18
C LYS A 118 -4.65 -15.20 -6.27
N LYS A 119 -5.94 -15.54 -6.29
CA LYS A 119 -6.90 -14.91 -7.22
C LYS A 119 -6.95 -13.40 -6.97
N LEU A 120 -6.90 -12.59 -8.04
CA LEU A 120 -6.86 -11.12 -7.95
C LEU A 120 -7.99 -10.54 -7.08
N ASP A 121 -9.20 -11.11 -7.16
CA ASP A 121 -10.36 -10.69 -6.35
C ASP A 121 -10.14 -10.88 -4.83
N HIS A 122 -9.21 -11.74 -4.44
CA HIS A 122 -8.89 -12.03 -3.04
C HIS A 122 -7.74 -11.17 -2.50
N TRP A 123 -7.00 -10.44 -3.34
CA TRP A 123 -5.79 -9.74 -2.90
C TRP A 123 -6.05 -8.70 -1.80
N CYS A 124 -7.28 -8.18 -1.70
CA CYS A 124 -7.68 -7.21 -0.67
C CYS A 124 -8.33 -7.85 0.57
N LYS A 125 -8.30 -9.18 0.73
CA LYS A 125 -8.85 -9.86 1.90
C LYS A 125 -7.82 -9.84 3.04
N ASP A 126 -8.27 -9.53 4.25
CA ASP A 126 -7.39 -9.50 5.43
C ASP A 126 -6.62 -10.81 5.62
N ALA A 127 -7.29 -11.96 5.45
CA ALA A 127 -6.64 -13.27 5.53
C ALA A 127 -5.45 -13.43 4.56
N VAL A 128 -5.52 -12.85 3.36
CA VAL A 128 -4.41 -12.91 2.37
C VAL A 128 -3.23 -12.07 2.84
N TYR A 129 -3.48 -10.88 3.41
CA TYR A 129 -2.42 -10.06 3.96
C TYR A 129 -1.81 -10.70 5.21
N GLN A 130 -2.61 -11.31 6.08
CA GLN A 130 -2.12 -11.98 7.28
C GLN A 130 -1.22 -13.18 6.95
N GLU A 131 -1.60 -13.98 5.95
CA GLU A 131 -0.76 -15.09 5.46
C GLU A 131 0.59 -14.59 4.95
N TYR A 132 0.60 -13.54 4.12
CA TYR A 132 1.82 -12.86 3.70
C TYR A 132 2.65 -12.37 4.89
N LEU A 133 2.01 -11.70 5.85
CA LEU A 133 2.70 -11.07 6.98
C LEU A 133 3.40 -12.12 7.85
N MET A 134 2.73 -13.22 8.18
CA MET A 134 3.31 -14.32 8.95
C MET A 134 4.53 -14.93 8.26
N GLU A 135 4.49 -15.10 6.94
CA GLU A 135 5.65 -15.57 6.18
C GLU A 135 6.77 -14.53 6.10
N HIS A 136 6.40 -13.26 5.93
CA HIS A 136 7.33 -12.16 5.73
C HIS A 136 8.14 -11.86 7.00
N LEU A 137 7.48 -11.76 8.16
CA LEU A 137 8.15 -11.47 9.44
C LEU A 137 9.18 -12.53 9.81
N ARG A 138 8.95 -13.79 9.43
CA ARG A 138 9.93 -14.88 9.64
C ARG A 138 11.17 -14.76 8.75
N LYS A 139 11.14 -13.97 7.68
CA LYS A 139 12.21 -13.82 6.67
C LYS A 139 12.72 -12.37 6.53
N GLU A 140 12.21 -11.44 7.34
CA GLU A 140 12.61 -10.05 7.26
C GLU A 140 14.06 -9.84 7.69
N ALA A 141 14.69 -8.82 7.12
CA ALA A 141 16.01 -8.37 7.54
C ALA A 141 15.90 -7.68 8.91
N THR A 142 16.88 -7.92 9.78
CA THR A 142 16.89 -7.38 11.15
C THR A 142 16.90 -5.85 11.16
N GLN A 143 17.56 -5.21 10.18
CA GLN A 143 17.57 -3.76 10.00
C GLN A 143 16.17 -3.20 9.66
N ASP A 144 15.48 -3.78 8.67
CA ASP A 144 14.10 -3.39 8.30
C ASP A 144 13.13 -3.56 9.49
N ALA A 145 13.34 -4.62 10.28
CA ALA A 145 12.55 -4.93 11.48
C ALA A 145 12.77 -3.87 12.57
N LEU A 146 14.03 -3.49 12.80
CA LEU A 146 14.42 -2.48 13.76
C LEU A 146 13.90 -1.10 13.36
N GLU A 147 14.16 -0.63 12.15
CA GLU A 147 13.72 0.68 11.67
C GLU A 147 12.20 0.84 11.82
N ARG A 148 11.44 -0.17 11.39
CA ARG A 148 9.98 -0.14 11.49
C ARG A 148 9.47 -0.15 12.93
N SER A 149 10.11 -0.93 13.81
CA SER A 149 9.74 -0.99 15.22
C SER A 149 10.05 0.33 15.93
N ILE A 150 11.25 0.88 15.74
CA ILE A 150 11.64 2.17 16.32
C ILE A 150 10.72 3.28 15.82
N LYS A 151 10.44 3.36 14.52
CA LYS A 151 9.50 4.35 13.97
C LYS A 151 8.09 4.21 14.55
N THR A 152 7.66 2.98 14.85
CA THR A 152 6.38 2.75 15.54
C THR A 152 6.40 3.30 16.97
N MET A 153 7.50 3.10 17.69
CA MET A 153 7.70 3.64 19.05
C MET A 153 7.80 5.16 19.05
N GLU A 154 8.47 5.76 18.06
CA GLU A 154 8.57 7.21 17.87
C GLU A 154 7.19 7.83 17.63
N ASN A 155 6.40 7.29 16.69
CA ASN A 155 5.04 7.78 16.45
C ASN A 155 4.16 7.66 17.72
N TRP A 156 4.28 6.55 18.44
CA TRP A 156 3.58 6.39 19.73
C TRP A 156 4.04 7.45 20.75
N ALA A 157 5.34 7.73 20.82
CA ALA A 157 5.89 8.72 21.74
C ALA A 157 5.42 10.14 21.40
N GLU A 158 5.36 10.50 20.12
CA GLU A 158 4.79 11.77 19.65
C GLU A 158 3.32 11.90 20.09
N GLU A 159 2.51 10.87 19.85
CA GLU A 159 1.08 10.85 20.24
C GLU A 159 0.88 10.92 21.76
N LYS A 160 1.83 10.40 22.55
CA LYS A 160 1.78 10.38 24.01
C LYS A 160 2.58 11.49 24.69
N THR A 161 3.22 12.37 23.91
CA THR A 161 4.15 13.38 24.44
C THR A 161 5.19 12.75 25.39
N SER A 162 5.78 11.65 24.94
CA SER A 162 6.77 10.84 25.65
C SER A 162 8.06 10.71 24.83
N VAL A 163 8.99 9.87 25.28
CA VAL A 163 10.18 9.46 24.52
C VAL A 163 10.02 8.02 24.02
N PHE A 164 10.63 7.67 22.89
CA PHE A 164 10.38 6.37 22.24
C PHE A 164 10.79 5.18 23.12
N ASN A 165 11.87 5.28 23.91
CA ASN A 165 12.36 4.22 24.79
C ASN A 165 11.43 3.95 25.99
N HIS A 166 10.46 4.82 26.23
CA HIS A 166 9.38 4.58 27.18
C HIS A 166 8.28 3.66 26.62
N TYR A 167 8.31 3.33 25.33
CA TYR A 167 7.24 2.58 24.66
C TYR A 167 6.84 1.30 25.39
N PHE A 168 7.76 0.34 25.60
CA PHE A 168 7.40 -0.93 26.24
C PHE A 168 7.01 -0.79 27.71
N ASN A 169 7.44 0.29 28.37
CA ASN A 169 7.11 0.54 29.77
C ASN A 169 5.65 0.98 29.96
N TYR A 170 5.09 1.73 29.00
CA TYR A 170 3.77 2.38 29.16
C TYR A 170 2.77 2.10 28.03
N VAL A 171 3.15 1.39 26.98
CA VAL A 171 2.19 0.91 25.99
C VAL A 171 1.16 0.01 26.67
N ASN A 172 -0.12 0.21 26.37
CA ASN A 172 -1.15 -0.68 26.90
C ASN A 172 -1.13 -2.02 26.13
N SER A 173 -1.49 -3.10 26.81
CA SER A 173 -1.42 -4.46 26.27
C SER A 173 -2.17 -4.63 24.94
N ASN A 174 -3.35 -4.01 24.77
CA ASN A 174 -4.13 -4.12 23.53
C ASN A 174 -3.41 -3.48 22.33
N LEU A 175 -2.79 -2.32 22.54
CA LEU A 175 -2.02 -1.64 21.50
C LEU A 175 -0.74 -2.41 21.16
N LEU A 176 -0.06 -2.97 22.17
CA LEU A 176 1.10 -3.82 21.95
C LEU A 176 0.73 -5.05 21.09
N VAL A 177 -0.34 -5.74 21.44
CA VAL A 177 -0.87 -6.88 20.68
C VAL A 177 -1.19 -6.47 19.25
N GLN A 178 -1.88 -5.35 19.06
CA GLN A 178 -2.22 -4.86 17.72
C GLN A 178 -0.97 -4.51 16.91
N HIS A 179 0.05 -3.90 17.52
CA HIS A 179 1.32 -3.60 16.87
C HIS A 179 2.12 -4.86 16.50
N ILE A 180 2.05 -5.93 17.30
CA ILE A 180 2.69 -7.22 16.97
C ILE A 180 1.94 -7.92 15.83
N VAL A 181 0.61 -8.05 15.94
CA VAL A 181 -0.25 -8.71 14.92
C VAL A 181 -0.16 -8.01 13.56
N THR A 182 0.03 -6.69 13.54
CA THR A 182 0.23 -5.93 12.31
C THR A 182 1.70 -5.79 11.90
N GLY A 183 2.61 -6.48 12.59
CA GLY A 183 4.05 -6.54 12.31
C GLY A 183 4.80 -5.22 12.50
N ARG A 184 4.17 -4.22 13.14
CA ARG A 184 4.77 -2.91 13.45
C ARG A 184 5.89 -3.05 14.46
N ILE A 185 5.70 -3.90 15.46
CA ILE A 185 6.72 -4.33 16.40
C ILE A 185 7.14 -5.74 16.04
N SER A 186 8.42 -5.93 15.73
CA SER A 186 8.98 -7.23 15.34
C SER A 186 9.43 -8.05 16.54
N ALA A 187 9.39 -9.38 16.40
CA ALA A 187 9.96 -10.33 17.36
C ALA A 187 11.47 -10.13 17.55
N TRP A 188 12.17 -9.67 16.50
CA TRP A 188 13.58 -9.26 16.59
C TRP A 188 13.83 -8.25 17.70
N ILE A 189 12.83 -7.42 18.02
CA ILE A 189 12.95 -6.33 18.98
C ILE A 189 12.44 -6.76 20.35
N VAL A 190 11.20 -7.28 20.40
CA VAL A 190 10.56 -7.66 21.65
C VAL A 190 11.35 -8.69 22.45
N PHE A 191 11.96 -9.68 21.79
CA PHE A 191 12.74 -10.72 22.48
C PHE A 191 14.17 -10.32 22.81
N ASN A 192 14.70 -9.23 22.26
CA ASN A 192 16.11 -8.84 22.39
C ASN A 192 16.32 -7.56 23.24
N CYS A 193 15.29 -7.13 23.98
CA CYS A 193 15.41 -6.08 24.99
C CYS A 193 14.65 -6.45 26.27
N ASP A 194 15.07 -5.89 27.40
CA ASP A 194 14.52 -6.24 28.71
C ASP A 194 13.11 -5.66 28.87
N SER A 195 12.90 -4.42 28.43
CA SER A 195 11.57 -3.78 28.49
C SER A 195 10.55 -4.48 27.60
N GLY A 196 10.97 -4.99 26.43
CA GLY A 196 10.12 -5.76 25.52
C GLY A 196 9.65 -7.08 26.11
N GLN A 197 10.55 -7.84 26.74
CA GLN A 197 10.21 -9.08 27.44
C GLN A 197 9.28 -8.81 28.64
N ALA A 198 9.59 -7.79 29.45
CA ALA A 198 8.75 -7.39 30.57
C ALA A 198 7.35 -6.90 30.14
N ALA A 199 7.21 -6.39 28.91
CA ALA A 199 5.91 -6.02 28.34
C ALA A 199 5.10 -7.25 27.91
N LEU A 200 5.74 -8.31 27.42
CA LEU A 200 5.08 -9.59 27.12
C LEU A 200 4.58 -10.29 28.38
N ASP A 201 5.33 -10.24 29.48
CA ASP A 201 4.95 -10.87 30.75
C ASP A 201 3.64 -10.30 31.35
N LYS A 202 3.23 -9.10 30.91
CA LYS A 202 1.99 -8.43 31.35
C LYS A 202 0.77 -8.82 30.50
N LEU A 203 0.95 -9.62 29.44
CA LEU A 203 -0.14 -10.00 28.55
C LEU A 203 -0.96 -11.14 29.18
N SER A 204 -2.28 -11.08 28.98
CA SER A 204 -3.19 -12.20 29.31
C SER A 204 -2.98 -13.39 28.37
N THR A 205 -3.45 -14.57 28.78
CA THR A 205 -3.39 -15.79 27.96
C THR A 205 -4.02 -15.57 26.57
N GLU A 206 -5.18 -14.92 26.51
CA GLU A 206 -5.89 -14.64 25.26
C GLU A 206 -5.06 -13.72 24.33
N GLN A 207 -4.38 -12.73 24.91
CA GLN A 207 -3.50 -11.82 24.16
C GLN A 207 -2.25 -12.54 23.65
N ILE A 208 -1.70 -13.47 24.44
CA ILE A 208 -0.59 -14.33 24.02
C ILE A 208 -1.01 -15.21 22.84
N GLU A 209 -2.20 -15.82 22.90
CA GLU A 209 -2.74 -16.63 21.79
C GLU A 209 -2.88 -15.82 20.50
N MET A 210 -3.29 -14.55 20.58
CA MET A 210 -3.40 -13.68 19.42
C MET A 210 -2.06 -13.38 18.73
N ILE A 211 -0.98 -13.19 19.50
CA ILE A 211 0.33 -12.81 18.95
C ILE A 211 1.20 -14.03 18.59
N PHE A 212 0.90 -15.21 19.13
CA PHE A 212 1.70 -16.41 18.96
C PHE A 212 2.06 -16.73 17.50
N PRO A 213 1.16 -16.63 16.50
CA PRO A 213 1.51 -16.91 15.11
C PRO A 213 2.60 -15.99 14.54
N TYR A 214 2.73 -14.78 15.08
CA TYR A 214 3.64 -13.72 14.63
C TYR A 214 4.98 -13.76 15.36
N ILE A 215 4.99 -14.20 16.61
CA ILE A 215 6.18 -14.20 17.49
C ILE A 215 6.49 -15.56 18.13
N ASP A 216 6.14 -16.66 17.45
CA ASP A 216 6.44 -18.05 17.84
C ASP A 216 7.83 -18.21 18.52
N PRO A 217 7.87 -18.39 19.86
CA PRO A 217 9.12 -18.37 20.62
C PRO A 217 10.10 -19.47 20.20
N ASP A 218 9.61 -20.65 19.81
CA ASP A 218 10.47 -21.78 19.42
C ASP A 218 11.12 -21.54 18.05
N PHE A 219 10.39 -20.91 17.14
CA PHE A 219 10.98 -20.45 15.88
C PHE A 219 12.04 -19.39 16.12
N TRP A 220 11.71 -18.35 16.89
CA TRP A 220 12.60 -17.19 17.08
C TRP A 220 13.83 -17.52 17.91
N LYS A 221 13.71 -18.37 18.94
CA LYS A 221 14.86 -18.84 19.71
C LYS A 221 15.90 -19.54 18.83
N ARG A 222 15.46 -20.39 17.89
CA ARG A 222 16.37 -21.02 16.91
C ARG A 222 16.96 -19.99 15.95
N LYS A 223 16.12 -19.08 15.43
CA LYS A 223 16.57 -18.03 14.52
C LYS A 223 17.64 -17.13 15.14
N PHE A 224 17.53 -16.79 16.43
CA PHE A 224 18.55 -15.99 17.11
C PHE A 224 19.89 -16.70 17.26
N VAL A 225 19.87 -18.04 17.37
CA VAL A 225 21.10 -18.86 17.37
C VAL A 225 21.69 -18.92 15.96
N ASP A 226 20.87 -19.19 14.95
CA ASP A 226 21.31 -19.32 13.55
C ASP A 226 21.87 -18.00 13.01
N TYR A 227 21.30 -16.87 13.43
CA TYR A 227 21.68 -15.51 13.03
C TYR A 227 22.29 -14.76 14.22
N PHE A 228 23.32 -15.36 14.84
CA PHE A 228 23.95 -14.82 16.05
C PHE A 228 24.49 -13.40 15.88
N ALA A 229 25.15 -13.10 14.76
CA ALA A 229 25.70 -11.77 14.50
C ALA A 229 24.61 -10.68 14.47
N ASP A 230 23.50 -10.94 13.77
CA ASP A 230 22.37 -10.01 13.72
C ASP A 230 21.70 -9.86 15.09
N THR A 231 21.66 -10.95 15.87
CA THR A 231 21.10 -10.97 17.22
C THR A 231 21.92 -10.11 18.18
N GLU A 232 23.24 -10.26 18.19
CA GLU A 232 24.11 -9.45 19.05
C GLU A 232 24.13 -7.99 18.61
N TRP A 233 24.08 -7.74 17.30
CA TRP A 233 23.94 -6.38 16.76
C TRP A 233 22.63 -5.74 17.25
N VAL A 234 21.48 -6.41 17.11
CA VAL A 234 20.20 -5.81 17.52
C VAL A 234 20.13 -5.59 19.03
N LYS A 235 20.62 -6.52 19.85
CA LYS A 235 20.72 -6.34 21.31
C LYS A 235 21.56 -5.13 21.67
N HIS A 236 22.73 -4.96 21.02
CA HIS A 236 23.59 -3.81 21.27
C HIS A 236 22.87 -2.50 20.93
N ILE A 237 22.25 -2.41 19.76
CA ILE A 237 21.53 -1.19 19.35
C ILE A 237 20.35 -0.89 20.28
N LEU A 238 19.56 -1.90 20.67
CA LEU A 238 18.43 -1.71 21.58
C LEU A 238 18.88 -1.22 22.97
N LYS A 239 20.00 -1.76 23.47
CA LYS A 239 20.60 -1.31 24.72
C LYS A 239 21.07 0.15 24.65
N GLU A 240 21.76 0.54 23.59
CA GLU A 240 22.17 1.94 23.37
C GLU A 240 20.96 2.87 23.21
N ALA A 241 19.85 2.36 22.66
CA ALA A 241 18.57 3.05 22.55
C ALA A 241 17.80 3.14 23.89
N GLY A 242 18.29 2.49 24.96
CA GLY A 242 17.68 2.50 26.29
C GLY A 242 16.42 1.64 26.40
N LEU A 243 16.31 0.57 25.61
CA LEU A 243 15.22 -0.41 25.61
C LEU A 243 15.58 -1.69 26.40
#